data_AF-A0A1J3GKJ8-F1
#
_entry.id   AF-A0A1J3GKJ8-F1
#
_cell.length_a   1.000
_cell.length_b   1.000
_cell.length_c   1.000
_cell.angle_alpha   90.00
_cell.angle_beta   90.00
_cell.angle_gamma   90.00
#
_symmetry.space_group_name_H-M   'P 1'
#
loop_
_entity.id
_entity.type
_entity.pdbx_description
1 polymer ?
#
loop_
_entity_poly.entity_id
_entity_poly.type
_entity_poly.pdbx_seq_one_letter_code
_entity_poly.pdbx_strand_id
1 'polypeptide(L)'
;VAYRTDERNANRAITNSTNKKSDRDGMGSSKHTCGSAPYVRRREEMRDPVTGELPDMVTFMEMTHKRKSDGVYVCKKAERIVKKCRVMEQQVLTQK
;
A
#
# COMPACT_ATOMS: atom_id res chain seq x y z
N VAL A 1 38.21 -14.62 4.72
CA VAL A 1 38.04 -14.08 3.36
C VAL A 1 36.57 -13.70 3.19
N ALA A 2 36.28 -12.44 2.93
CA ALA A 2 34.92 -11.89 2.98
C ALA A 2 34.06 -12.47 1.85
N TYR A 3 32.98 -13.18 2.20
CA TYR A 3 31.99 -13.79 1.28
C TYR A 3 31.44 -12.83 0.20
N ARG A 4 31.61 -11.52 0.36
CA ARG A 4 31.15 -10.47 -0.55
C ARG A 4 32.11 -10.12 -1.69
N THR A 5 33.36 -10.57 -1.69
CA THR A 5 34.37 -10.20 -2.71
C THR A 5 34.47 -11.18 -3.87
N ASP A 6 33.67 -12.25 -3.88
CA ASP A 6 33.59 -13.18 -5.01
C ASP A 6 32.78 -12.55 -6.16
N GLU A 7 33.36 -12.44 -7.35
CA GLU A 7 32.73 -11.85 -8.55
C GLU A 7 31.37 -12.48 -8.87
N ARG A 8 31.19 -13.76 -8.56
CA ARG A 8 29.91 -14.46 -8.74
C ARG A 8 28.82 -13.90 -7.82
N ASN A 9 29.19 -13.48 -6.61
CA ASN A 9 28.27 -12.85 -5.65
C ASN A 9 27.99 -11.39 -5.99
N ALA A 10 28.97 -10.66 -6.52
CA ALA A 10 28.77 -9.29 -7.01
C ALA A 10 27.77 -9.25 -8.19
N ASN A 11 27.94 -10.14 -9.18
CA ASN A 11 27.03 -10.26 -10.32
C ASN A 11 25.61 -10.67 -9.89
N ARG A 12 25.49 -11.63 -8.95
CA ARG A 12 24.20 -11.97 -8.34
C ARG A 12 23.55 -10.79 -7.62
N ALA A 13 24.32 -9.97 -6.91
CA ALA A 13 23.80 -8.79 -6.22
C ALA A 13 23.26 -7.74 -7.21
N ILE A 14 23.96 -7.52 -8.32
CA ILE A 14 23.53 -6.61 -9.40
C ILE A 14 22.23 -7.13 -10.04
N THR A 15 22.17 -8.39 -10.46
CA THR A 15 20.94 -8.96 -11.04
C THR A 15 19.78 -8.99 -10.04
N ASN A 16 20.08 -9.27 -8.76
CA ASN A 16 19.08 -9.18 -7.70
C ASN A 16 18.68 -7.74 -7.38
N SER A 17 19.41 -6.71 -7.79
CA SER A 17 18.98 -5.31 -7.60
C SER A 17 18.03 -4.82 -8.68
N THR A 18 18.05 -5.45 -9.87
CA THR A 18 17.19 -5.12 -11.02
C THR A 18 15.97 -6.03 -11.17
N ASN A 19 15.89 -7.12 -10.38
CA ASN A 19 14.71 -7.98 -10.37
C ASN A 19 13.44 -7.20 -9.96
N LYS A 20 12.30 -7.53 -10.57
CA LYS A 20 11.00 -6.85 -10.34
C LYS A 20 10.52 -6.85 -8.87
N LYS A 21 11.06 -7.76 -8.05
CA LYS A 21 10.80 -7.84 -6.59
C LYS A 21 11.70 -6.92 -5.76
N SER A 22 12.73 -6.34 -6.36
CA SER A 22 13.84 -5.67 -5.68
C SER A 22 14.22 -4.34 -6.32
N ASP A 23 13.41 -3.83 -7.25
CA ASP A 23 13.46 -2.45 -7.72
C ASP A 23 13.55 -1.51 -6.51
N ARG A 24 14.76 -1.03 -6.24
CA ARG A 24 15.15 -0.42 -4.97
C ARG A 24 14.42 0.90 -4.76
N ASP A 25 14.12 1.57 -5.86
CA ASP A 25 13.44 2.87 -5.91
C ASP A 25 11.99 2.75 -6.39
N GLY A 26 11.54 1.52 -6.70
CA GLY A 26 10.17 1.21 -7.09
C GLY A 26 9.16 1.31 -5.95
N MET A 27 7.88 1.47 -6.31
CA MET A 27 6.77 1.50 -5.34
C MET A 27 6.42 0.13 -4.73
N GLY A 28 7.15 -0.93 -5.11
CA GLY A 28 6.95 -2.29 -4.65
C GLY A 28 5.63 -2.93 -5.12
N SER A 29 5.39 -4.14 -4.61
CA SER A 29 4.12 -4.85 -4.81
C SER A 29 2.99 -4.19 -4.02
N SER A 30 1.77 -4.25 -4.55
CA SER A 30 0.60 -3.87 -3.76
C SER A 30 0.39 -4.90 -2.65
N LYS A 31 0.17 -4.42 -1.43
CA LYS A 31 -0.02 -5.25 -0.23
C LYS A 31 -1.26 -4.77 0.53
N HIS A 32 -2.13 -5.69 0.94
CA HIS A 32 -3.29 -5.41 1.77
C HIS A 32 -3.27 -6.25 3.05
N THR A 33 -3.97 -5.79 4.09
CA THR A 33 -4.04 -6.40 5.43
C THR A 33 -5.36 -7.16 5.67
N CYS A 34 -6.15 -7.42 4.61
CA CYS A 34 -7.43 -8.16 4.68
C CYS A 34 -7.30 -9.63 5.11
N GLY A 35 -6.09 -10.18 5.22
CA GLY A 35 -5.88 -11.57 5.60
C GLY A 35 -6.54 -12.52 4.60
N SER A 36 -7.29 -13.50 5.10
CA SER A 36 -8.03 -14.50 4.32
C SER A 36 -9.40 -14.01 3.82
N ALA A 37 -9.89 -12.88 4.30
CA ALA A 37 -11.17 -12.34 3.85
C ALA A 37 -11.03 -11.70 2.45
N PRO A 38 -11.94 -11.99 1.51
CA PRO A 38 -11.92 -11.33 0.22
C PRO A 38 -12.22 -9.82 0.37
N TYR A 39 -11.65 -9.03 -0.53
CA TYR A 39 -11.75 -7.56 -0.50
C TYR A 39 -13.21 -7.07 -0.47
N VAL A 40 -14.08 -7.70 -1.26
CA VAL A 40 -15.52 -7.38 -1.31
C VAL A 40 -16.19 -7.60 0.04
N ARG A 41 -15.96 -8.76 0.68
CA ARG A 41 -16.52 -9.05 2.02
C ARG A 41 -16.03 -8.04 3.05
N ARG A 42 -14.74 -7.68 3.00
CA ARG A 42 -14.19 -6.69 3.94
C ARG A 42 -14.80 -5.30 3.76
N ARG A 43 -15.21 -4.96 2.53
CA ARG A 43 -15.94 -3.72 2.23
C ARG A 43 -17.36 -3.76 2.79
N GLU A 44 -18.05 -4.89 2.63
CA GLU A 44 -19.40 -5.10 3.18
C GLU A 44 -19.40 -5.06 4.72
N GLU A 45 -18.38 -5.61 5.37
CA GLU A 45 -18.22 -5.54 6.84
C GLU A 45 -18.02 -4.11 7.36
N MET A 46 -17.64 -3.16 6.50
CA MET A 46 -17.48 -1.74 6.82
C MET A 46 -18.69 -0.90 6.39
N ARG A 47 -19.79 -1.53 6.00
CA ARG A 47 -21.05 -0.84 5.72
C ARG A 47 -21.53 -0.13 6.98
N ASP A 48 -21.95 1.12 6.82
CA ASP A 48 -22.52 1.90 7.91
C ASP A 48 -23.84 1.25 8.36
N PRO A 49 -24.03 0.96 9.67
CA PRO A 49 -25.22 0.28 10.16
C PRO A 49 -26.48 1.15 10.16
N VAL A 50 -26.33 2.48 10.08
CA VAL A 50 -27.44 3.45 10.11
C VAL A 50 -27.83 3.84 8.69
N THR A 51 -26.87 4.25 7.86
CA THR A 51 -27.17 4.69 6.48
C THR A 51 -27.23 3.52 5.51
N GLY A 52 -26.66 2.37 5.87
CA GLY A 52 -26.50 1.23 4.99
C GLY A 52 -25.51 1.48 3.86
N GLU A 53 -24.77 2.58 3.85
CA GLU A 53 -23.86 2.92 2.75
C GLU A 53 -22.50 2.21 2.90
N LEU A 54 -21.89 1.91 1.76
CA LEU A 54 -20.54 1.35 1.74
C LEU A 54 -19.50 2.44 1.96
N PRO A 55 -18.34 2.11 2.55
CA PRO A 55 -17.30 3.09 2.74
C PRO A 55 -16.82 3.63 1.39
N ASP A 56 -16.47 4.91 1.40
CA ASP A 56 -15.72 5.52 0.30
C ASP A 56 -14.42 4.74 0.03
N MET A 57 -14.01 4.72 -1.24
CA MET A 57 -12.86 3.95 -1.69
C MET A 57 -11.55 4.42 -1.05
N VAL A 58 -11.39 5.72 -0.78
CA VAL A 58 -10.22 6.25 -0.09
C VAL A 58 -10.18 5.70 1.33
N THR A 59 -11.27 5.85 2.07
CA THR A 59 -11.42 5.32 3.44
C THR A 59 -11.19 3.81 3.49
N PHE A 60 -11.73 3.08 2.52
CA PHE A 60 -11.54 1.63 2.43
C PHE A 60 -10.08 1.25 2.14
N MET A 61 -9.39 1.99 1.26
CA MET A 61 -7.96 1.80 1.01
C MET A 61 -7.12 2.08 2.26
N GLU A 62 -7.46 3.10 3.04
CA GLU A 62 -6.78 3.40 4.30
C GLU A 62 -6.88 2.22 5.27
N MET A 63 -8.08 1.67 5.45
CA MET A 63 -8.32 0.57 6.38
C MET A 63 -7.64 -0.73 5.95
N THR A 64 -7.60 -1.01 4.64
CA THR A 64 -7.08 -2.26 4.10
C THR A 64 -5.59 -2.24 3.81
N HIS A 65 -4.96 -1.07 3.77
CA HIS A 65 -3.52 -0.95 3.47
C HIS A 65 -2.71 -0.37 4.64
N LYS A 66 -3.35 -0.08 5.77
CA LYS A 66 -2.67 0.20 7.05
C LYS A 66 -2.57 -1.06 7.91
N ARG A 67 -1.50 -1.16 8.69
CA ARG A 67 -1.39 -2.17 9.75
C ARG A 67 -2.32 -1.78 10.91
N LYS A 68 -2.92 -2.79 11.53
CA LYS A 68 -3.77 -2.59 12.71
C LYS A 68 -3.00 -2.16 13.96
N SER A 69 -1.71 -2.46 14.03
CA SER A 69 -0.87 -2.20 15.21
C SER A 69 -0.42 -0.75 15.33
N ASP A 70 0.12 -0.18 14.25
CA ASP A 70 0.78 1.14 14.25
C ASP A 70 0.10 2.14 13.30
N GLY A 71 -0.92 1.71 12.53
CA GLY A 71 -1.59 2.54 11.54
C GLY A 71 -0.74 2.89 10.31
N VAL A 72 0.45 2.29 10.17
CA VAL A 72 1.38 2.61 9.08
C VAL A 72 0.98 1.86 7.81
N TYR A 73 1.15 2.53 6.67
CA TYR A 73 0.89 1.93 5.36
C TYR A 73 1.87 0.80 5.05
N VAL A 74 1.34 -0.39 4.75
CA VAL A 74 2.16 -1.51 4.24
C VAL A 74 2.43 -1.41 2.74
N CYS A 75 1.69 -0.53 2.06
CA CYS A 75 1.72 -0.36 0.61
C CYS A 75 1.97 1.11 0.26
N LYS A 76 3.17 1.39 -0.25
CA LYS A 76 3.56 2.74 -0.70
C LYS A 76 2.65 3.29 -1.81
N LYS A 77 2.12 2.41 -2.68
CA LYS A 77 1.17 2.80 -3.74
C LYS A 77 -0.14 3.33 -3.16
N ALA A 78 -0.71 2.60 -2.20
CA ALA A 78 -1.95 3.00 -1.55
C ALA A 78 -1.76 4.30 -0.77
N GLU A 79 -0.64 4.43 -0.04
CA GLU A 79 -0.30 5.67 0.66
C GLU A 79 -0.26 6.87 -0.28
N ARG A 80 0.41 6.76 -1.43
CA ARG A 80 0.50 7.85 -2.41
C ARG A 80 -0.85 8.23 -2.99
N ILE A 81 -1.68 7.24 -3.33
CA ILE A 81 -3.02 7.45 -3.88
C ILE A 81 -3.89 8.17 -2.86
N VAL A 82 -3.98 7.64 -1.63
CA VAL A 82 -4.79 8.23 -0.57
C VAL A 82 -4.34 9.66 -0.28
N LYS A 83 -3.03 9.89 -0.10
CA LYS A 83 -2.50 11.23 0.16
C LYS A 83 -2.89 12.21 -0.95
N LYS A 84 -2.79 11.80 -2.21
CA LYS A 84 -3.19 12.65 -3.35
C LYS A 84 -4.69 12.94 -3.34
N CYS A 85 -5.53 11.94 -3.11
CA CYS A 85 -6.99 12.10 -3.03
C CYS A 85 -7.37 13.07 -1.90
N ARG A 86 -6.80 12.93 -0.71
CA ARG A 86 -7.06 13.83 0.43
C ARG A 86 -6.63 15.28 0.16
N VAL A 87 -5.47 15.48 -0.47
CA VAL A 87 -5.03 16.83 -0.87
C VAL A 87 -5.98 17.45 -1.88
N MET A 88 -6.44 16.68 -2.88
CA MET A 88 -7.42 17.14 -3.85
C MET A 88 -8.77 17.48 -3.20
N GLU A 89 -9.26 16.64 -2.28
CA GLU A 89 -10.48 16.91 -1.50
C GLU A 89 -10.37 18.25 -0.76
N GLN A 90 -9.25 18.47 -0.08
CA GLN A 90 -9.00 19.73 0.63
C GLN A 90 -8.95 20.94 -0.32
N GLN A 91 -8.27 20.81 -1.47
CA GLN A 91 -8.21 21.88 -2.47
C GLN A 91 -9.60 22.26 -2.99
N VAL A 92 -10.46 21.27 -3.28
CA VAL A 92 -11.84 21.51 -3.72
C VAL A 92 -12.67 22.19 -2.62
N LEU A 93 -12.49 21.78 -1.36
CA LEU A 93 -13.19 22.38 -0.22
C LEU A 93 -12.76 23.84 0.02
N THR A 94 -11.48 24.16 -0.15
CA THR A 94 -10.94 25.53 0.06
C THR A 94 -11.20 26.49 -1.11
N GLN A 95 -11.68 25.99 -2.25
CA GLN A 95 -12.04 26.81 -3.42
C GLN A 95 -13.50 27.29 -3.40
N LYS A 96 -14.27 26.93 -2.36
CA LYS A 96 -15.62 27.46 -2.09
C LYS A 96 -15.56 28.60 -1.10
#